data_AF-A0A945MHC8-F1
#
_entry.id   AF-A0A945MHC8-F1
#
_cell.length_a   1.000
_cell.length_b   1.000
_cell.length_c   1.000
_cell.angle_alpha   90.00
_cell.angle_beta   90.00
_cell.angle_gamma   90.00
#
_symmetry.space_group_name_H-M   'P 1'
#
loop_
_entity.id
_entity.type
_entity.pdbx_description
1 polymer ?
#
loop_
_entity_poly.entity_id
_entity_poly.type
_entity_poly.pdbx_seq_one_letter_code
_entity_poly.pdbx_strand_id
1 'polypeptide(L)'
;MESFITLKSQRGINPDTQNLVAEPTKRVMQIFRNLKRFAEESNTNIKEVVRLVVFVADMARDRPIVNKTQKELWGDDGPFPCRTIVEVDYLGDDFIEIDFTLRVPAIDSAPLKFLSPEGSFSPTGTWSLGLKSDDCVFVSGMRGINPADNKLVIGEAPRARQALENLKLIINSVGFNFSQAISIVIYVTEERFLEMVEMLIKKYWENKPLPLMEVHIVTSLNDNDIIEIESTFSR
;
A
#
# COMPACT_ATOMS: atom_id res chain seq x y z
N MET A 1 3.75 -12.42 20.75
CA MET A 1 3.20 -12.22 19.39
C MET A 1 3.17 -10.74 19.12
N GLU A 2 3.66 -10.32 17.97
CA GLU A 2 3.47 -8.95 17.48
C GLU A 2 1.98 -8.58 17.46
N SER A 3 1.70 -7.28 17.46
CA SER A 3 0.35 -6.77 17.21
C SER A 3 0.39 -5.65 16.20
N PHE A 4 -0.76 -5.33 15.61
CA PHE A 4 -0.88 -4.31 14.58
C PHE A 4 -1.89 -3.25 15.00
N ILE A 5 -1.51 -1.99 14.86
CA ILE A 5 -2.39 -0.84 15.09
C ILE A 5 -2.66 -0.18 13.75
N THR A 6 -3.94 0.03 13.43
CA THR A 6 -4.34 0.74 12.21
C THR A 6 -4.82 2.14 12.56
N LEU A 7 -4.20 3.14 11.95
CA LEU A 7 -4.63 4.53 12.00
C LEU A 7 -5.28 4.85 10.66
N LYS A 8 -6.56 5.26 10.71
CA LYS A 8 -7.34 5.61 9.54
C LYS A 8 -7.42 7.11 9.37
N SER A 9 -7.48 7.57 8.14
CA SER A 9 -7.80 8.96 7.80
C SER A 9 -6.89 10.00 8.45
N GLN A 10 -5.57 9.74 8.47
CA GLN A 10 -4.63 10.66 9.09
C GLN A 10 -4.38 11.86 8.19
N ARG A 11 -4.54 13.05 8.77
CA ARG A 11 -4.43 14.36 8.11
C ARG A 11 -3.37 15.22 8.77
N GLY A 12 -2.88 16.24 8.04
CA GLY A 12 -1.78 17.10 8.47
C GLY A 12 -2.20 18.17 9.48
N ILE A 13 -2.92 17.77 10.52
CA ILE A 13 -3.43 18.63 11.58
C ILE A 13 -2.32 18.92 12.59
N ASN A 14 -2.10 20.20 12.91
CA ASN A 14 -1.22 20.58 13.99
C ASN A 14 -1.95 20.35 15.34
N PRO A 15 -1.39 19.55 16.27
CA PRO A 15 -2.07 19.17 17.50
C PRO A 15 -2.30 20.32 18.48
N ASP A 16 -1.54 21.41 18.39
CA ASP A 16 -1.71 22.58 19.27
C ASP A 16 -2.83 23.50 18.77
N THR A 17 -2.93 23.67 17.44
CA THR A 17 -3.91 24.58 16.83
C THR A 17 -5.20 23.90 16.38
N GLN A 18 -5.20 22.57 16.27
CA GLN A 18 -6.28 21.75 15.70
C GLN A 18 -6.66 22.12 14.25
N ASN A 19 -5.79 22.86 13.55
CA ASN A 19 -5.97 23.25 12.15
C ASN A 19 -5.02 22.47 11.23
N LEU A 20 -5.40 22.34 9.96
CA LEU A 20 -4.51 21.86 8.91
C LEU A 20 -3.31 22.80 8.77
N VAL A 21 -2.13 22.21 8.65
CA VAL A 21 -0.93 22.97 8.29
C VAL A 21 -1.07 23.50 6.86
N ALA A 22 -0.96 24.82 6.69
CA ALA A 22 -1.29 25.45 5.40
C ALA A 22 -0.37 25.03 4.24
N GLU A 23 0.95 24.99 4.45
CA GLU A 23 1.91 24.67 3.38
C GLU A 23 1.89 23.17 3.05
N PRO A 24 1.70 22.75 1.78
CA PRO A 24 1.54 21.34 1.40
C PRO A 24 2.66 20.42 1.88
N THR A 25 3.93 20.79 1.69
CA THR A 25 5.06 19.95 2.13
C THR A 25 5.09 19.78 3.65
N LYS A 26 4.87 20.87 4.39
CA LYS A 26 4.76 20.80 5.86
C LYS A 26 3.52 20.06 6.31
N ARG A 27 2.42 20.10 5.55
CA ARG A 27 1.18 19.33 5.84
C ARG A 27 1.45 17.84 5.78
N VAL A 28 2.08 17.35 4.72
CA VAL A 28 2.45 15.93 4.60
C VAL A 28 3.43 15.54 5.71
N MET A 29 4.47 16.34 5.96
CA MET A 29 5.39 16.10 7.07
C MET A 29 4.66 16.08 8.44
N GLN A 30 3.64 16.91 8.64
CA GLN A 30 2.86 16.91 9.87
C GLN A 30 2.10 15.60 10.09
N ILE A 31 1.58 14.97 9.03
CA ILE A 31 0.95 13.63 9.11
C ILE A 31 1.95 12.64 9.73
N PHE A 32 3.17 12.60 9.20
CA PHE A 32 4.21 11.68 9.69
C PHE A 32 4.75 12.06 11.07
N ARG A 33 4.73 13.34 11.47
CA ARG A 33 5.07 13.75 12.84
C ARG A 33 4.02 13.27 13.84
N ASN A 34 2.74 13.39 13.49
CA ASN A 34 1.64 12.86 14.30
C ASN A 34 1.76 11.35 14.45
N LEU A 35 2.01 10.64 13.35
CA LEU A 35 2.31 9.20 13.34
C LEU A 35 3.50 8.86 14.25
N LYS A 36 4.61 9.60 14.15
CA LYS A 36 5.81 9.35 14.95
C LYS A 36 5.51 9.44 16.45
N ARG A 37 4.80 10.49 16.86
CA ARG A 37 4.37 10.65 18.25
C ARG A 37 3.48 9.49 18.70
N PHE A 38 2.49 9.11 17.90
CA PHE A 38 1.63 7.97 18.20
C PHE A 38 2.41 6.66 18.33
N ALA A 39 3.39 6.44 17.45
CA ALA A 39 4.24 5.27 17.47
C ALA A 39 5.05 5.20 18.78
N GLU A 40 5.67 6.32 19.19
CA GLU A 40 6.41 6.43 20.45
C GLU A 40 5.51 6.17 21.67
N GLU A 41 4.30 6.74 21.70
CA GLU A 41 3.30 6.48 22.75
C GLU A 41 2.83 5.01 22.78
N SER A 42 2.91 4.31 21.65
CA SER A 42 2.58 2.90 21.51
C SER A 42 3.78 1.95 21.69
N ASN A 43 4.93 2.45 22.17
CA ASN A 43 6.18 1.69 22.31
C ASN A 43 6.67 1.05 20.99
N THR A 44 6.42 1.71 19.87
CA THR A 44 6.93 1.35 18.54
C THR A 44 7.56 2.57 17.86
N ASN A 45 7.88 2.49 16.58
CA ASN A 45 8.46 3.61 15.84
C ASN A 45 8.03 3.61 14.36
N ILE A 46 8.29 4.70 13.65
CA ILE A 46 7.85 4.85 12.25
C ILE A 46 8.46 3.80 11.30
N LYS A 47 9.61 3.19 11.63
CA LYS A 47 10.20 2.12 10.81
C LYS A 47 9.40 0.82 10.89
N GLU A 48 8.49 0.71 11.85
CA GLU A 48 7.58 -0.41 12.03
C GLU A 48 6.26 -0.24 11.26
N VAL A 49 6.13 0.78 10.42
CA VAL A 49 5.02 0.88 9.47
C VAL A 49 5.15 -0.25 8.45
N VAL A 50 4.15 -1.12 8.40
CA VAL A 50 4.12 -2.28 7.50
C VAL A 50 3.28 -2.04 6.25
N ARG A 51 2.27 -1.17 6.34
CA ARG A 51 1.37 -0.78 5.24
C ARG A 51 1.01 0.70 5.33
N LEU A 52 1.00 1.35 4.17
CA LEU A 52 0.64 2.75 3.95
C LEU A 52 -0.37 2.83 2.79
N VAL A 53 -1.53 3.43 2.99
CA VAL A 53 -2.42 3.79 1.86
C VAL A 53 -2.59 5.28 1.81
N VAL A 54 -2.25 5.86 0.67
CA VAL A 54 -2.22 7.30 0.46
C VAL A 54 -3.32 7.66 -0.52
N PHE A 55 -4.27 8.46 -0.06
CA PHE A 55 -5.29 9.06 -0.90
C PHE A 55 -4.87 10.49 -1.23
N VAL A 56 -4.86 10.85 -2.51
CA VAL A 56 -4.50 12.19 -2.97
C VAL A 56 -5.59 12.78 -3.85
N ALA A 57 -5.70 14.10 -3.87
CA ALA A 57 -6.62 14.81 -4.76
C ALA A 57 -6.05 14.99 -6.17
N ASP A 58 -4.72 15.00 -6.33
CA ASP A 58 -4.04 15.05 -7.62
C ASP A 58 -2.76 14.21 -7.59
N MET A 59 -2.75 13.10 -8.33
CA MET A 59 -1.63 12.15 -8.36
C MET A 59 -0.32 12.78 -8.85
N ALA A 60 -0.38 13.68 -9.84
CA ALA A 60 0.80 14.28 -10.43
C ALA A 60 1.42 15.32 -9.49
N ARG A 61 0.58 16.13 -8.83
CA ARG A 61 0.99 17.21 -7.92
C ARG A 61 1.41 16.69 -6.55
N ASP A 62 0.68 15.74 -5.97
CA ASP A 62 0.78 15.43 -4.53
C ASP A 62 1.74 14.27 -4.22
N ARG A 63 1.83 13.26 -5.10
CA ARG A 63 2.76 12.12 -4.96
C ARG A 63 4.23 12.54 -4.78
N PRO A 64 4.77 13.53 -5.51
CA PRO A 64 6.15 13.99 -5.29
C PRO A 64 6.40 14.48 -3.85
N ILE A 65 5.40 15.10 -3.22
CA ILE A 65 5.49 15.60 -1.84
C ILE A 65 5.59 14.41 -0.86
N VAL A 66 4.79 13.37 -1.07
CA VAL A 66 4.81 12.13 -0.29
C VAL A 66 6.16 11.43 -0.45
N ASN A 67 6.64 11.27 -1.69
CA ASN A 67 7.95 10.66 -1.95
C ASN A 67 9.08 11.42 -1.26
N LYS A 68 9.08 12.76 -1.36
CA LYS A 68 10.09 13.59 -0.68
C LYS A 68 10.04 13.42 0.84
N THR A 69 8.84 13.49 1.42
CA THR A 69 8.65 13.31 2.87
C THR A 69 9.12 11.94 3.35
N GLN A 70 8.77 10.87 2.61
CA GLN A 70 9.23 9.53 2.94
C GLN A 70 10.76 9.42 2.82
N LYS A 71 11.41 10.03 1.82
CA LYS A 71 12.89 10.06 1.74
C LYS A 71 13.54 10.80 2.91
N GLU A 72 12.98 11.93 3.33
CA GLU A 72 13.48 12.67 4.50
C GLU A 72 13.42 11.84 5.79
N LEU A 73 12.42 10.96 5.92
CA LEU A 73 12.20 10.14 7.11
C LEU A 73 12.85 8.74 7.04
N TRP A 74 12.94 8.17 5.84
CA TRP A 74 13.47 6.83 5.58
C TRP A 74 14.88 6.77 5.01
N GLY A 75 15.45 7.90 4.60
CA GLY A 75 16.64 7.93 3.77
C GLY A 75 16.27 7.77 2.29
N ASP A 76 17.20 8.11 1.41
CA ASP A 76 16.97 8.09 -0.04
C ASP A 76 16.65 6.69 -0.58
N ASP A 77 17.23 5.66 0.05
CA ASP A 77 17.15 4.26 -0.36
C ASP A 77 16.21 3.40 0.51
N GLY A 78 15.58 3.99 1.52
CA GLY A 78 14.67 3.27 2.41
C GLY A 78 15.38 2.42 3.48
N PRO A 79 14.84 1.22 3.85
CA PRO A 79 13.73 0.52 3.19
C PRO A 79 12.37 1.16 3.51
N PHE A 80 11.54 1.31 2.48
CA PHE A 80 10.21 1.95 2.59
C PHE A 80 9.11 0.92 2.90
N PRO A 81 8.04 1.31 3.61
CA PRO A 81 6.91 0.41 3.87
C PRO A 81 6.22 -0.06 2.57
N CYS A 82 5.39 -1.10 2.66
CA CYS A 82 4.46 -1.39 1.58
C CYS A 82 3.48 -0.22 1.43
N ARG A 83 3.20 0.18 0.19
CA ARG A 83 2.40 1.36 -0.11
C ARG A 83 1.45 1.11 -1.27
N THR A 84 0.26 1.67 -1.13
CA THR A 84 -0.67 1.93 -2.23
C THR A 84 -0.95 3.43 -2.27
N ILE A 85 -1.01 4.04 -3.46
CA ILE A 85 -1.36 5.45 -3.62
C ILE A 85 -2.39 5.59 -4.72
N VAL A 86 -3.52 6.24 -4.41
CA VAL A 86 -4.66 6.39 -5.32
C VAL A 86 -5.16 7.82 -5.33
N GLU A 87 -5.65 8.28 -6.47
CA GLU A 87 -6.30 9.57 -6.59
C GLU A 87 -7.81 9.41 -6.37
N VAL A 88 -8.41 10.29 -5.58
CA VAL A 88 -9.84 10.26 -5.27
C VAL A 88 -10.47 11.63 -5.53
N ASP A 89 -11.78 11.62 -5.80
CA ASP A 89 -12.52 12.81 -6.23
C ASP A 89 -12.67 13.86 -5.12
N TYR A 90 -12.75 13.43 -3.86
CA TYR A 90 -13.00 14.35 -2.75
C TYR A 90 -12.33 13.93 -1.44
N LEU A 91 -11.56 14.84 -0.86
CA LEU A 91 -10.91 14.73 0.46
C LEU A 91 -11.32 15.88 1.40
N GLY A 92 -12.48 16.49 1.17
CA GLY A 92 -12.93 17.63 1.97
C GLY A 92 -12.13 18.90 1.68
N ASP A 93 -11.65 19.52 2.75
CA ASP A 93 -10.77 20.69 2.74
C ASP A 93 -9.27 20.32 2.68
N ASP A 94 -8.95 19.05 2.43
CA ASP A 94 -7.59 18.57 2.20
C ASP A 94 -7.29 18.20 0.75
N PHE A 95 -6.01 17.93 0.50
CA PHE A 95 -5.53 17.30 -0.73
C PHE A 95 -4.94 15.90 -0.50
N ILE A 96 -4.79 15.48 0.75
CA ILE A 96 -4.15 14.22 1.10
C ILE A 96 -4.73 13.64 2.40
N GLU A 97 -4.88 12.33 2.41
CA GLU A 97 -5.21 11.53 3.58
C GLU A 97 -4.37 10.24 3.57
N ILE A 98 -3.91 9.78 4.74
CA ILE A 98 -3.09 8.57 4.82
C ILE A 98 -3.61 7.60 5.88
N ASP A 99 -3.75 6.34 5.48
CA ASP A 99 -3.92 5.22 6.39
C ASP A 99 -2.56 4.58 6.69
N PHE A 100 -2.32 4.25 7.97
CA PHE A 100 -1.14 3.52 8.42
C PHE A 100 -1.53 2.23 9.11
N THR A 101 -0.77 1.17 8.87
CA THR A 101 -0.71 0.00 9.74
C THR A 101 0.68 -0.06 10.35
N LEU A 102 0.77 0.07 11.68
CA LEU A 102 2.00 -0.06 12.44
C LEU A 102 2.07 -1.41 13.10
N ARG A 103 3.25 -2.03 13.06
CA ARG A 103 3.60 -3.14 13.92
C ARG A 103 4.02 -2.63 15.29
N VAL A 104 3.56 -3.30 16.34
CA VAL A 104 4.12 -3.24 17.69
C VAL A 104 4.81 -4.59 17.92
N PRO A 105 6.15 -4.66 17.80
CA PRO A 105 6.87 -5.91 17.89
C PRO A 105 6.83 -6.46 19.32
N ALA A 106 6.78 -7.79 19.43
CA ALA A 106 7.05 -8.45 20.70
C ALA A 106 8.57 -8.51 20.95
N ILE A 107 8.98 -8.90 22.17
CA ILE A 107 10.39 -9.06 22.54
C ILE A 107 11.12 -10.04 21.60
N ASP A 108 10.41 -11.06 21.11
CA ASP A 108 10.90 -12.13 20.26
C ASP A 108 10.54 -11.97 18.77
N SER A 109 9.92 -10.86 18.38
CA SER A 109 9.58 -10.60 16.98
C SER A 109 10.84 -10.48 16.12
N ALA A 110 10.82 -11.14 14.95
CA ALA A 110 11.90 -11.00 13.99
C ALA A 110 11.94 -9.57 13.41
N PRO A 111 13.10 -9.11 12.90
CA PRO A 111 13.14 -7.89 12.11
C PRO A 111 12.24 -7.99 10.86
N LEU A 112 11.68 -6.86 10.43
CA LEU A 112 10.93 -6.79 9.18
C LEU A 112 11.80 -7.24 8.00
N LYS A 113 11.25 -8.12 7.16
CA LYS A 113 11.91 -8.63 5.96
C LYS A 113 11.22 -8.08 4.72
N PHE A 114 11.88 -7.15 4.03
CA PHE A 114 11.42 -6.62 2.75
C PHE A 114 11.63 -7.65 1.64
N LEU A 115 10.64 -7.77 0.76
CA LEU A 115 10.55 -8.81 -0.26
C LEU A 115 10.71 -8.19 -1.65
N SER A 116 11.73 -8.66 -2.37
CA SER A 116 11.95 -8.38 -3.80
C SER A 116 12.53 -9.64 -4.43
N PRO A 117 11.68 -10.65 -4.72
CA PRO A 117 12.15 -11.93 -5.24
C PRO A 117 12.73 -11.78 -6.65
N GLU A 118 13.61 -12.71 -7.02
CA GLU A 118 14.13 -12.82 -8.38
C GLU A 118 12.98 -12.93 -9.40
N GLY A 119 13.11 -12.21 -10.52
CA GLY A 119 12.07 -12.13 -11.55
C GLY A 119 10.94 -11.16 -11.24
N SER A 120 10.99 -10.42 -10.13
CA SER A 120 10.07 -9.30 -9.88
C SER A 120 10.48 -8.04 -10.67
N PHE A 121 9.51 -7.16 -10.89
CA PHE A 121 9.76 -5.83 -11.46
C PHE A 121 10.39 -4.91 -10.39
N SER A 122 11.00 -3.81 -10.80
CA SER A 122 11.65 -2.88 -9.86
C SER A 122 10.68 -1.78 -9.41
N PRO A 123 10.46 -1.60 -8.09
CA PRO A 123 9.61 -0.52 -7.61
C PRO A 123 10.26 0.84 -7.91
N THR A 124 9.44 1.82 -8.27
CA THR A 124 9.89 3.20 -8.53
C THR A 124 9.32 4.14 -7.48
N GLY A 125 10.18 4.74 -6.66
CA GLY A 125 9.78 5.68 -5.61
C GLY A 125 9.91 5.09 -4.20
N THR A 126 9.11 5.59 -3.26
CA THR A 126 9.27 5.31 -1.83
C THR A 126 8.34 4.21 -1.32
N TRP A 127 8.48 3.01 -1.89
CA TRP A 127 7.68 1.85 -1.52
C TRP A 127 8.40 0.53 -1.84
N SER A 128 8.04 -0.53 -1.12
CA SER A 128 8.60 -1.89 -1.32
C SER A 128 7.55 -2.84 -1.87
N LEU A 129 7.92 -3.85 -2.67
CA LEU A 129 6.95 -4.77 -3.27
C LEU A 129 6.15 -5.55 -2.21
N GLY A 130 6.85 -6.16 -1.27
CA GLY A 130 6.26 -6.87 -0.13
C GLY A 130 7.10 -6.74 1.13
N LEU A 131 6.50 -7.11 2.24
CA LEU A 131 7.11 -7.06 3.57
C LEU A 131 6.56 -8.20 4.40
N LYS A 132 7.46 -8.99 5.00
CA LYS A 132 7.12 -10.03 5.95
C LYS A 132 7.42 -9.55 7.37
N SER A 133 6.44 -9.71 8.24
CA SER A 133 6.61 -9.60 9.69
C SER A 133 6.11 -10.88 10.33
N ASP A 134 6.98 -11.62 11.03
CA ASP A 134 6.68 -12.94 11.60
C ASP A 134 5.74 -13.79 10.73
N ASP A 135 4.48 -13.98 11.12
CA ASP A 135 3.51 -14.82 10.39
C ASP A 135 2.62 -14.05 9.40
N CYS A 136 2.81 -12.74 9.27
CA CYS A 136 2.10 -11.87 8.35
C CYS A 136 2.95 -11.48 7.13
N VAL A 137 2.30 -11.31 5.99
CA VAL A 137 2.89 -10.73 4.77
C VAL A 137 1.99 -9.62 4.26
N PHE A 138 2.58 -8.45 4.05
CA PHE A 138 1.96 -7.29 3.45
C PHE A 138 2.50 -7.13 2.03
N VAL A 139 1.62 -6.88 1.08
CA VAL A 139 1.98 -6.63 -0.32
C VAL A 139 1.45 -5.25 -0.70
N SER A 140 2.31 -4.42 -1.31
CA SER A 140 1.92 -3.11 -1.83
C SER A 140 0.85 -3.23 -2.91
N GLY A 141 0.29 -2.09 -3.33
CA GLY A 141 -0.57 -2.01 -4.49
C GLY A 141 0.13 -2.55 -5.74
N MET A 142 -0.21 -3.79 -6.10
CA MET A 142 0.35 -4.47 -7.24
C MET A 142 -0.36 -4.04 -8.50
N ARG A 143 0.46 -3.57 -9.43
CA ARG A 143 0.07 -3.14 -10.77
C ARG A 143 0.39 -4.21 -11.79
N GLY A 144 -0.24 -4.11 -12.96
CA GLY A 144 -0.02 -5.02 -14.09
C GLY A 144 1.28 -4.79 -14.85
N ILE A 145 2.39 -4.65 -14.13
CA ILE A 145 3.73 -4.39 -14.69
C ILE A 145 4.37 -5.71 -15.13
N ASN A 146 4.91 -5.74 -16.35
CA ASN A 146 5.73 -6.84 -16.83
C ASN A 146 7.15 -6.74 -16.22
N PRO A 147 7.61 -7.75 -15.47
CA PRO A 147 8.95 -7.74 -14.89
C PRO A 147 10.10 -7.67 -15.90
N ALA A 148 9.87 -8.11 -17.15
CA ALA A 148 10.92 -8.16 -18.17
C ALA A 148 11.33 -6.76 -18.67
N ASP A 149 10.41 -5.81 -18.71
CA ASP A 149 10.65 -4.46 -19.28
C ASP A 149 10.19 -3.31 -18.37
N ASN A 150 9.64 -3.63 -17.19
CA ASN A 150 9.15 -2.69 -16.20
C ASN A 150 8.03 -1.76 -16.71
N LYS A 151 7.26 -2.21 -17.72
CA LYS A 151 6.13 -1.46 -18.30
C LYS A 151 4.79 -2.11 -17.96
N LEU A 152 3.72 -1.31 -18.00
CA LEU A 152 2.37 -1.84 -17.91
C LEU A 152 2.07 -2.76 -19.09
N VAL A 153 1.53 -3.94 -18.79
CA VAL A 153 1.02 -4.87 -19.80
C VAL A 153 -0.13 -4.20 -20.56
N ILE A 154 -0.15 -4.40 -21.88
CA ILE A 154 -1.18 -3.86 -22.77
C ILE A 154 -2.44 -4.72 -22.69
N GLY A 155 -3.59 -4.04 -22.67
CA GLY A 155 -4.91 -4.68 -22.59
C GLY A 155 -5.38 -4.87 -21.14
N GLU A 156 -6.69 -4.77 -20.95
CA GLU A 156 -7.28 -4.65 -19.61
C GLU A 156 -7.16 -5.96 -18.81
N ALA A 157 -7.71 -7.05 -19.34
CA ALA A 157 -7.63 -8.37 -18.69
C ALA A 157 -6.20 -8.91 -18.55
N PRO A 158 -5.29 -8.77 -19.56
CA PRO A 158 -3.88 -9.10 -19.38
C PRO A 158 -3.20 -8.29 -18.27
N ARG A 159 -3.47 -6.99 -18.18
CA ARG A 159 -2.90 -6.13 -17.13
C ARG A 159 -3.36 -6.52 -15.74
N ALA A 160 -4.66 -6.73 -15.56
CA ALA A 160 -5.24 -7.19 -14.31
C ALA A 160 -4.72 -8.58 -13.90
N ARG A 161 -4.55 -9.51 -14.87
CA ARG A 161 -3.90 -10.79 -14.63
C ARG A 161 -2.47 -10.62 -14.14
N GLN A 162 -1.69 -9.74 -14.78
CA GLN A 162 -0.29 -9.51 -14.42
C GLN A 162 -0.15 -8.96 -13.00
N ALA A 163 -1.07 -8.11 -12.54
CA ALA A 163 -1.08 -7.61 -11.16
C ALA A 163 -1.16 -8.76 -10.15
N LEU A 164 -2.02 -9.75 -10.42
CA LEU A 164 -2.17 -10.94 -9.58
C LEU A 164 -0.97 -11.89 -9.69
N GLU A 165 -0.36 -12.05 -10.87
CA GLU A 165 0.88 -12.83 -11.00
C GLU A 165 2.06 -12.18 -10.27
N ASN A 166 2.16 -10.85 -10.29
CA ASN A 166 3.16 -10.10 -9.51
C ASN A 166 2.96 -10.31 -8.00
N LEU A 167 1.71 -10.20 -7.52
CA LEU A 167 1.34 -10.49 -6.14
C LEU A 167 1.71 -11.94 -5.76
N LYS A 168 1.34 -12.91 -6.61
CA LYS A 168 1.62 -14.33 -6.41
C LYS A 168 3.11 -14.62 -6.29
N LEU A 169 3.94 -14.00 -7.13
CA LEU A 169 5.39 -14.14 -7.08
C LEU A 169 5.96 -13.70 -5.72
N ILE A 170 5.48 -12.56 -5.20
CA ILE A 170 5.92 -12.00 -3.91
C ILE A 170 5.57 -12.95 -2.77
N ILE A 171 4.33 -13.41 -2.67
CA ILE A 171 3.90 -14.27 -1.56
C ILE A 171 4.53 -15.67 -1.61
N ASN A 172 4.71 -16.23 -2.81
CA ASN A 172 5.35 -17.54 -2.98
C ASN A 172 6.81 -17.51 -2.53
N SER A 173 7.51 -16.37 -2.65
CA SER A 173 8.91 -16.22 -2.21
C SER A 173 9.13 -16.45 -0.71
N VAL A 174 8.05 -16.41 0.08
CA VAL A 174 8.06 -16.66 1.52
C VAL A 174 7.15 -17.82 1.92
N GLY A 175 6.75 -18.65 0.94
CA GLY A 175 5.96 -19.86 1.17
C GLY A 175 4.51 -19.58 1.57
N PHE A 176 3.93 -18.48 1.09
CA PHE A 176 2.50 -18.19 1.16
C PHE A 176 1.84 -18.45 -0.19
N ASN A 177 0.52 -18.63 -0.18
CA ASN A 177 -0.30 -18.68 -1.38
C ASN A 177 -1.63 -17.95 -1.16
N PHE A 178 -2.43 -17.81 -2.21
CA PHE A 178 -3.68 -17.03 -2.18
C PHE A 178 -4.69 -17.47 -1.12
N SER A 179 -4.73 -18.76 -0.72
CA SER A 179 -5.67 -19.20 0.32
C SER A 179 -5.34 -18.71 1.72
N GLN A 180 -4.19 -18.05 1.90
CA GLN A 180 -3.75 -17.45 3.18
C GLN A 180 -3.97 -15.93 3.20
N ALA A 181 -4.60 -15.36 2.17
CA ALA A 181 -5.02 -13.97 2.23
C ALA A 181 -6.05 -13.80 3.35
N ILE A 182 -5.89 -12.75 4.15
CA ILE A 182 -6.88 -12.33 5.15
C ILE A 182 -7.64 -11.09 4.68
N SER A 183 -7.02 -10.27 3.82
CA SER A 183 -7.65 -9.13 3.18
C SER A 183 -7.12 -8.90 1.77
N ILE A 184 -7.99 -8.43 0.88
CA ILE A 184 -7.64 -7.93 -0.45
C ILE A 184 -8.37 -6.60 -0.64
N VAL A 185 -7.63 -5.58 -1.07
CA VAL A 185 -8.22 -4.30 -1.48
C VAL A 185 -7.89 -4.07 -2.94
N ILE A 186 -8.92 -3.86 -3.74
CA ILE A 186 -8.84 -3.71 -5.19
C ILE A 186 -9.28 -2.30 -5.54
N TYR A 187 -8.42 -1.57 -6.21
CA TYR A 187 -8.73 -0.24 -6.74
C TYR A 187 -8.91 -0.37 -8.25
N VAL A 188 -10.01 0.17 -8.78
CA VAL A 188 -10.28 0.26 -10.22
C VAL A 188 -10.68 1.68 -10.59
N THR A 189 -10.42 2.09 -11.82
CA THR A 189 -10.74 3.46 -12.26
C THR A 189 -12.15 3.63 -12.84
N GLU A 190 -12.83 2.53 -13.16
CA GLU A 190 -14.15 2.54 -13.78
C GLU A 190 -14.99 1.34 -13.30
N GLU A 191 -16.29 1.55 -13.13
CA GLU A 191 -17.25 0.50 -12.73
C GLU A 191 -17.28 -0.69 -13.70
N ARG A 192 -17.04 -0.45 -15.00
CA ARG A 192 -17.00 -1.51 -16.02
C ARG A 192 -15.92 -2.57 -15.76
N PHE A 193 -14.94 -2.31 -14.89
CA PHE A 193 -13.91 -3.28 -14.52
C PHE A 193 -14.34 -4.28 -13.44
N LEU A 194 -15.50 -4.08 -12.79
CA LEU A 194 -15.97 -4.96 -11.74
C LEU A 194 -16.19 -6.41 -12.22
N GLU A 195 -16.72 -6.60 -13.43
CA GLU A 195 -16.89 -7.94 -14.01
C GLU A 195 -15.53 -8.65 -14.22
N MET A 196 -14.53 -7.91 -14.69
CA MET A 196 -13.16 -8.43 -14.85
C MET A 196 -12.56 -8.83 -13.50
N VAL A 197 -12.78 -8.03 -12.45
CA VAL A 197 -12.33 -8.33 -11.08
C VAL A 197 -12.97 -9.62 -10.59
N GLU A 198 -14.29 -9.76 -10.70
CA GLU A 198 -15.00 -10.97 -10.29
C GLU A 198 -14.48 -12.23 -10.99
N MET A 199 -14.26 -12.15 -12.31
CA MET A 199 -13.72 -13.26 -13.09
C MET A 199 -12.32 -13.68 -12.63
N LEU A 200 -11.46 -12.70 -12.33
CA LEU A 200 -10.11 -12.98 -11.84
C LEU A 200 -10.13 -13.61 -10.46
N ILE A 201 -10.91 -13.06 -9.52
CA ILE A 201 -11.02 -13.59 -8.16
C ILE A 201 -11.49 -15.05 -8.19
N LYS A 202 -12.53 -15.38 -8.96
CA LYS A 202 -13.00 -16.77 -9.16
C LYS A 202 -11.89 -17.69 -9.66
N LYS A 203 -10.98 -17.20 -10.51
CA LYS A 203 -9.87 -18.00 -11.05
C LYS A 203 -8.75 -18.26 -10.02
N TYR A 204 -8.40 -17.28 -9.19
CA TYR A 204 -7.28 -17.42 -8.24
C TYR A 204 -7.68 -18.05 -6.91
N TRP A 205 -8.95 -17.92 -6.50
CA TRP A 205 -9.48 -18.57 -5.29
C TRP A 205 -10.28 -19.83 -5.56
N GLU A 206 -10.66 -20.10 -6.82
CA GLU A 206 -11.46 -21.26 -7.22
C GLU A 206 -12.72 -21.38 -6.35
N ASN A 207 -12.89 -22.51 -5.63
CA ASN A 207 -14.01 -22.78 -4.73
C ASN A 207 -13.65 -22.56 -3.25
N LYS A 208 -12.52 -21.89 -2.96
CA LYS A 208 -12.11 -21.61 -1.58
C LYS A 208 -12.84 -20.37 -1.04
N PRO A 209 -13.01 -20.26 0.29
CA PRO A 209 -13.52 -19.03 0.89
C PRO A 209 -12.67 -17.83 0.46
N LEU A 210 -13.35 -16.76 0.04
CA LEU A 210 -12.69 -15.50 -0.24
C LEU A 210 -12.30 -14.82 1.08
N PRO A 211 -11.16 -14.11 1.12
CA PRO A 211 -10.84 -13.24 2.24
C PRO A 211 -11.84 -12.07 2.32
N LEU A 212 -11.70 -11.25 3.36
CA LEU A 212 -12.32 -9.94 3.34
C LEU A 212 -11.87 -9.19 2.08
N MET A 213 -12.82 -8.73 1.27
CA MET A 213 -12.54 -8.08 0.00
C MET A 213 -13.23 -6.72 -0.04
N GLU A 214 -12.47 -5.72 -0.43
CA GLU A 214 -12.95 -4.37 -0.68
C GLU A 214 -12.63 -3.99 -2.12
N VAL A 215 -13.59 -3.38 -2.81
CA VAL A 215 -13.40 -2.84 -4.16
C VAL A 215 -13.74 -1.37 -4.14
N HIS A 216 -12.77 -0.54 -4.51
CA HIS A 216 -12.89 0.92 -4.55
C HIS A 216 -12.80 1.39 -5.99
N ILE A 217 -13.77 2.20 -6.40
CA ILE A 217 -13.69 2.94 -7.67
C ILE A 217 -13.04 4.28 -7.37
N VAL A 218 -11.86 4.53 -7.95
CA VAL A 218 -11.02 5.70 -7.69
C VAL A 218 -10.88 6.57 -8.95
N THR A 219 -10.53 7.85 -8.77
CA THR A 219 -10.41 8.80 -9.89
C THR A 219 -9.27 8.40 -10.82
N SER A 220 -8.11 8.06 -10.26
CA SER A 220 -6.95 7.65 -11.05
C SER A 220 -6.01 6.76 -10.24
N LEU A 221 -5.26 5.95 -10.97
CA LEU A 221 -4.15 5.16 -10.45
C LEU A 221 -2.85 5.64 -11.09
N ASN A 222 -1.73 5.22 -10.51
CA ASN A 222 -0.44 5.65 -10.99
C ASN A 222 -0.21 5.32 -12.48
N ASP A 223 0.44 6.22 -13.22
CA ASP A 223 0.68 6.14 -14.67
C ASP A 223 -0.55 5.72 -15.52
N ASN A 224 -1.76 6.17 -15.12
CA ASN A 224 -3.02 5.83 -15.77
C ASN A 224 -3.28 4.32 -15.85
N ASP A 225 -2.91 3.57 -14.80
CA ASP A 225 -3.33 2.19 -14.65
C ASP A 225 -4.85 2.10 -14.46
N ILE A 226 -5.41 0.90 -14.64
CA ILE A 226 -6.85 0.63 -14.52
C ILE A 226 -7.17 -0.19 -13.27
N ILE A 227 -6.16 -0.85 -12.69
CA ILE A 227 -6.33 -1.73 -11.55
C ILE A 227 -5.05 -1.77 -10.70
N GLU A 228 -5.22 -1.71 -9.39
CA GLU A 228 -4.15 -1.90 -8.41
C GLU A 228 -4.67 -2.78 -7.27
N ILE A 229 -3.90 -3.78 -6.85
CA ILE A 229 -4.33 -4.79 -5.87
C ILE A 229 -3.33 -4.88 -4.74
N GLU A 230 -3.74 -4.53 -3.54
CA GLU A 230 -2.96 -4.80 -2.33
C GLU A 230 -3.60 -5.92 -1.52
N SER A 231 -2.80 -6.58 -0.69
CA SER A 231 -3.31 -7.69 0.11
C SER A 231 -2.44 -7.94 1.33
N THR A 232 -3.08 -8.45 2.39
CA THR A 232 -2.43 -8.94 3.59
C THR A 232 -2.70 -10.44 3.72
N PHE A 233 -1.67 -11.18 4.11
CA PHE A 233 -1.68 -12.62 4.33
C PHE A 233 -1.27 -12.95 5.77
N SER A 234 -1.80 -14.02 6.32
CA SER A 234 -1.37 -14.59 7.60
C SER A 234 -1.36 -16.11 7.55
N ARG A 235 -0.46 -16.73 8.31
CA ARG A 235 -0.52 -18.16 8.63
C ARG A 235 -1.48 -18.43 9.78
#